data_AF-A0A133KJT1-F1
#
_entry.id   AF-A0A133KJT1-F1
#
_cell.length_a   1.000
_cell.length_b   1.000
_cell.length_c   1.000
_cell.angle_alpha   90.00
_cell.angle_beta   90.00
_cell.angle_gamma   90.00
#
_symmetry.space_group_name_H-M   'P 1'
#
loop_
_entity.id
_entity.type
_entity.pdbx_description
1 polymer ?
#
loop_
_entity_poly.entity_id
_entity_poly.type
_entity_poly.pdbx_seq_one_letter_code
_entity_poly.pdbx_strand_id
1 'polypeptide(L)'
;MRERRAGRNAIPYEMTHADRWLRWKRVARGDGTTKRPITIAGRPASSTDPATWCAWWDALGSTAGDGLGFALGGGFACIDLDHCYDRRNHLTDWAKMLLAPVEGRTYIETSPSGDGLHIWGRCAPRAGVRARGLVTAEAYSRDRYMTVTGRPWHHAPATLADLTFLFDVIERLR
;
A
#
# COMPACT_ATOMS: atom_id res chain seq x y z
N MET A 1 -29.00 10.25 7.98
CA MET A 1 -27.81 10.87 8.59
C MET A 1 -26.71 9.82 8.70
N ARG A 2 -25.68 9.89 7.84
CA ARG A 2 -24.41 9.16 8.04
C ARG A 2 -23.32 10.18 7.87
N GLU A 3 -22.61 10.44 8.95
CA GLU A 3 -21.59 11.46 9.06
C GLU A 3 -20.46 11.21 8.06
N ARG A 4 -20.40 12.05 7.03
CA ARG A 4 -19.15 12.34 6.32
C ARG A 4 -18.28 13.15 7.27
N ARG A 5 -17.58 12.50 8.20
CA ARG A 5 -16.34 13.10 8.74
C ARG A 5 -15.24 12.86 7.70
N ALA A 6 -15.19 13.76 6.72
CA ALA A 6 -14.02 13.93 5.88
C ALA A 6 -12.88 14.43 6.77
N GLY A 7 -12.13 13.51 7.36
CA GLY A 7 -10.84 13.82 7.97
C GLY A 7 -9.89 14.27 6.87
N ARG A 8 -9.31 15.46 7.04
CA ARG A 8 -8.25 16.03 6.19
C ARG A 8 -7.24 14.95 5.78
N ASN A 9 -6.91 14.93 4.49
CA ASN A 9 -6.05 13.98 3.80
C ASN A 9 -5.01 13.29 4.71
N ALA A 10 -5.29 12.07 5.15
CA ALA A 10 -4.39 11.31 6.02
C ALA A 10 -3.23 10.64 5.25
N ILE A 11 -3.27 10.73 3.92
CA ILE A 11 -2.21 10.24 3.04
C ILE A 11 -1.02 11.20 3.10
N PRO A 12 0.22 10.70 3.18
CA PRO A 12 1.42 11.52 3.22
C PRO A 12 1.48 12.57 2.10
N TYR A 13 1.90 13.78 2.47
CA TYR A 13 2.06 14.91 1.54
C TYR A 13 2.93 14.52 0.34
N GLU A 14 4.05 13.85 0.60
CA GLU A 14 4.99 13.38 -0.41
C GLU A 14 4.34 12.48 -1.47
N MET A 15 3.40 11.62 -1.07
CA MET A 15 2.69 10.75 -2.02
C MET A 15 1.72 11.55 -2.88
N THR A 16 0.98 12.50 -2.29
CA THR A 16 -0.01 13.31 -3.02
C THR A 16 0.62 14.26 -4.04
N HIS A 17 1.93 14.52 -3.96
CA HIS A 17 2.68 15.42 -4.87
C HIS A 17 3.59 14.70 -5.87
N ALA A 18 3.54 13.37 -5.95
CA ALA A 18 4.49 12.59 -6.75
C ALA A 18 4.01 12.18 -8.15
N ASP A 19 2.78 12.55 -8.57
CA ASP A 19 2.15 12.20 -9.86
C ASP A 19 2.30 10.72 -10.27
N ARG A 20 2.17 9.83 -9.27
CA ARG A 20 2.30 8.37 -9.38
C ARG A 20 0.98 7.65 -9.16
N TRP A 21 -0.13 8.36 -9.29
CA TRP A 21 -1.44 7.83 -8.97
C TRP A 21 -2.06 7.12 -10.17
N LEU A 22 -2.78 6.06 -9.87
CA LEU A 22 -3.62 5.33 -10.80
C LEU A 22 -4.86 4.84 -10.07
N ARG A 23 -5.76 4.18 -10.78
CA ARG A 23 -6.93 3.50 -10.21
C ARG A 23 -6.71 2.01 -10.31
N TRP A 24 -7.47 1.20 -9.60
CA TRP A 24 -7.49 -0.24 -9.81
C TRP A 24 -8.92 -0.76 -9.85
N LYS A 25 -9.11 -1.93 -10.47
CA LYS A 25 -10.35 -2.67 -10.40
C LYS A 25 -10.11 -4.15 -10.14
N ARG A 26 -11.02 -4.76 -9.39
CA ARG A 26 -11.07 -6.19 -9.13
C ARG A 26 -11.49 -6.89 -10.42
N VAL A 27 -10.72 -7.89 -10.82
CA VAL A 27 -10.99 -8.72 -12.00
C VAL A 27 -10.74 -10.19 -11.66
N ALA A 28 -11.51 -11.08 -12.26
CA ALA A 28 -11.29 -12.51 -12.11
C ALA A 28 -9.91 -12.89 -12.69
N ARG A 29 -9.20 -13.80 -12.00
CA ARG A 29 -7.93 -14.37 -12.44
C ARG A 29 -7.86 -15.82 -11.95
N GLY A 30 -8.09 -16.75 -12.86
CA GLY A 30 -8.22 -18.16 -12.50
C GLY A 30 -9.45 -18.38 -11.60
N ASP A 31 -9.25 -19.09 -10.50
CA ASP A 31 -10.22 -19.30 -9.41
C ASP A 31 -10.32 -18.11 -8.43
N GLY A 32 -9.42 -17.13 -8.54
CA GLY A 32 -9.35 -15.99 -7.64
C GLY A 32 -9.73 -14.65 -8.27
N THR A 33 -9.47 -13.58 -7.51
CA THR A 33 -9.57 -12.21 -7.99
C THR A 33 -8.25 -11.49 -7.84
N THR A 34 -7.96 -10.56 -8.75
CA THR A 34 -6.79 -9.69 -8.67
C THR A 34 -7.22 -8.24 -8.79
N LYS A 35 -6.42 -7.34 -8.22
CA LYS A 35 -6.61 -5.89 -8.34
C LYS A 35 -5.75 -5.44 -9.52
N ARG A 36 -6.37 -5.20 -10.68
CA ARG A 36 -5.65 -4.79 -11.89
C ARG A 36 -5.55 -3.26 -11.93
N PRO A 37 -4.34 -2.69 -12.13
CA PRO A 37 -4.19 -1.25 -12.29
C PRO A 37 -4.83 -0.78 -13.59
N ILE A 38 -5.48 0.38 -13.52
CA ILE A 38 -6.15 1.06 -14.62
C ILE A 38 -5.89 2.58 -14.52
N THR A 39 -5.89 3.24 -15.66
CA THR A 39 -5.89 4.70 -15.75
C THR A 39 -7.19 5.27 -15.19
N ILE A 40 -7.25 6.58 -14.97
CA ILE A 40 -8.49 7.31 -14.60
C ILE A 40 -9.61 7.19 -15.65
N ALA A 41 -9.28 6.81 -16.88
CA ALA A 41 -10.24 6.52 -17.95
C ALA A 41 -10.66 5.03 -18.00
N GLY A 42 -10.17 4.19 -17.09
CA GLY A 42 -10.54 2.77 -16.99
C GLY A 42 -9.77 1.81 -17.92
N ARG A 43 -8.87 2.32 -18.76
CA ARG A 43 -7.93 1.51 -19.57
C ARG A 43 -6.84 0.89 -18.69
N PRO A 44 -6.22 -0.26 -19.05
CA PRO A 44 -5.09 -0.80 -18.30
C PRO A 44 -3.99 0.24 -18.06
N ALA A 45 -3.40 0.23 -16.86
CA ALA A 45 -2.22 1.03 -16.53
C ALA A 45 -1.04 0.12 -16.21
N SER A 46 0.16 0.66 -16.29
CA SER A 46 1.41 -0.03 -15.96
C SER A 46 1.88 0.39 -14.56
N SER A 47 2.56 -0.50 -13.84
CA SER A 47 3.28 -0.13 -12.62
C SER A 47 4.65 0.50 -12.88
N THR A 48 5.10 0.55 -14.14
CA THR A 48 6.44 1.02 -14.54
C THR A 48 6.43 2.09 -15.63
N ASP A 49 5.27 2.41 -16.21
CA ASP A 49 5.13 3.45 -17.25
C ASP A 49 4.42 4.69 -16.69
N PRO A 50 5.16 5.80 -16.44
CA PRO A 50 4.59 7.05 -15.96
C PRO A 50 3.52 7.66 -16.86
N ALA A 51 3.50 7.35 -18.17
CA ALA A 51 2.48 7.84 -19.07
C ALA A 51 1.07 7.28 -18.76
N THR A 52 0.99 6.25 -17.92
CA THR A 52 -0.27 5.66 -17.45
C THR A 52 -0.70 6.11 -16.05
N TRP A 53 0.10 6.98 -15.41
CA TRP A 53 -0.18 7.55 -14.10
C TRP A 53 -0.77 8.95 -14.22
N CYS A 54 -1.18 9.53 -13.10
CA CYS A 54 -1.80 10.86 -13.04
C CYS A 54 -1.51 11.53 -11.68
N ALA A 55 -1.94 12.78 -11.57
CA ALA A 55 -1.90 13.52 -10.32
C ALA A 55 -2.91 12.99 -9.29
N TRP A 56 -2.67 13.29 -8.01
CA TRP A 56 -3.54 12.90 -6.91
C TRP A 56 -5.00 13.30 -7.11
N TRP A 57 -5.24 14.56 -7.51
CA TRP A 57 -6.59 15.08 -7.65
C TRP A 57 -7.37 14.42 -8.79
N ASP A 58 -6.70 14.04 -9.88
CA ASP A 58 -7.32 13.33 -10.99
C ASP A 58 -7.73 11.92 -10.59
N ALA A 59 -6.84 11.20 -9.89
CA ALA A 59 -7.15 9.88 -9.35
C ALA A 59 -8.29 9.91 -8.33
N LEU A 60 -8.32 10.92 -7.47
CA LEU A 60 -9.37 11.11 -6.47
C LEU A 60 -10.73 11.46 -7.11
N GLY A 61 -10.72 12.31 -8.15
CA GLY A 61 -11.93 12.71 -8.89
C GLY A 61 -12.49 11.62 -9.81
N SER A 62 -11.68 10.65 -10.19
CA SER A 62 -12.07 9.55 -11.08
C SER A 62 -12.94 8.50 -10.38
N THR A 63 -14.05 8.15 -11.04
CA THR A 63 -14.95 7.04 -10.64
C THR A 63 -14.58 5.69 -11.26
N ALA A 64 -13.56 5.62 -12.12
CA ALA A 64 -13.17 4.38 -12.79
C ALA A 64 -12.65 3.32 -11.79
N GLY A 65 -13.16 2.10 -11.85
CA GLY A 65 -12.72 0.99 -10.98
C GLY A 65 -13.09 1.17 -9.51
N ASP A 66 -12.44 0.39 -8.65
CA ASP A 66 -12.84 0.18 -7.26
C ASP A 66 -12.06 1.01 -6.24
N GLY A 67 -10.89 1.55 -6.61
CA GLY A 67 -10.09 2.31 -5.67
C GLY A 67 -8.83 2.93 -6.26
N LEU A 68 -8.07 3.59 -5.38
CA LEU A 68 -6.81 4.26 -5.70
C LEU A 68 -5.65 3.28 -5.66
N GLY A 69 -4.66 3.49 -6.52
CA GLY A 69 -3.37 2.83 -6.46
C GLY A 69 -2.23 3.82 -6.68
N PHE A 70 -1.04 3.43 -6.24
CA PHE A 70 0.15 4.25 -6.32
C PHE A 70 1.33 3.42 -6.82
N ALA A 71 2.02 3.90 -7.86
CA ALA A 71 3.15 3.21 -8.46
C ALA A 71 4.45 3.47 -7.67
N LEU A 72 5.13 2.39 -7.28
CA LEU A 72 6.38 2.43 -6.51
C LEU A 72 7.60 2.74 -7.39
N GLY A 73 8.67 3.19 -6.76
CA GLY A 73 9.87 3.75 -7.40
C GLY A 73 10.15 5.18 -6.94
N GLY A 74 11.27 5.77 -7.38
CA GLY A 74 11.64 7.13 -6.94
C GLY A 74 11.81 7.26 -5.43
N GLY A 75 12.25 6.18 -4.77
CA GLY A 75 12.42 6.10 -3.32
C GLY A 75 11.14 5.77 -2.53
N PHE A 76 9.96 5.66 -3.15
CA PHE A 76 8.75 5.19 -2.46
C PHE A 76 8.74 3.67 -2.34
N ALA A 77 8.46 3.20 -1.14
CA ALA A 77 8.39 1.77 -0.81
C ALA A 77 7.13 1.46 -0.01
N CYS A 78 6.73 0.19 -0.09
CA CYS A 78 5.62 -0.34 0.68
C CYS A 78 5.92 -1.79 1.06
N ILE A 79 5.57 -2.13 2.30
CA ILE A 79 5.54 -3.50 2.79
C ILE A 79 4.07 -3.87 2.99
N ASP A 80 3.65 -4.96 2.36
CA ASP A 80 2.31 -5.53 2.44
C ASP A 80 2.31 -6.69 3.44
N LEU A 81 1.48 -6.59 4.48
CA LEU A 81 1.24 -7.64 5.46
C LEU A 81 -0.13 -8.27 5.17
N ASP A 82 -0.13 -9.44 4.56
CA ASP A 82 -1.34 -10.19 4.21
C ASP A 82 -1.88 -10.94 5.43
N HIS A 83 -3.20 -10.89 5.66
CA HIS A 83 -3.89 -11.68 6.69
C HIS A 83 -3.23 -11.59 8.08
N CYS A 84 -2.86 -10.38 8.49
CA CYS A 84 -2.09 -10.12 9.71
C CYS A 84 -2.95 -10.10 10.98
N TYR A 85 -4.23 -10.45 10.88
CA TYR A 85 -5.17 -10.57 11.99
C TYR A 85 -5.61 -12.02 12.20
N ASP A 86 -5.76 -12.42 13.46
CA ASP A 86 -6.31 -13.72 13.84
C ASP A 86 -7.84 -13.74 13.80
N ARG A 87 -8.44 -14.90 14.09
CA ARG A 87 -9.90 -15.08 14.11
C ARG A 87 -10.64 -14.28 15.19
N ARG A 88 -9.90 -13.76 16.18
CA ARG A 88 -10.41 -12.90 17.26
C ARG A 88 -10.19 -11.41 16.94
N ASN A 89 -9.73 -11.10 15.73
CA ASN A 89 -9.42 -9.75 15.27
C ASN A 89 -8.27 -9.08 16.05
N HIS A 90 -7.31 -9.88 16.51
CA HIS A 90 -6.05 -9.38 17.07
C HIS A 90 -4.93 -9.50 16.04
N LEU A 91 -3.97 -8.58 16.07
CA LEU A 91 -2.75 -8.75 15.28
C LEU A 91 -2.03 -10.03 15.67
N THR A 92 -1.53 -10.75 14.67
CA THR A 92 -0.61 -11.88 14.87
C THR A 92 0.72 -11.40 15.47
N ASP A 93 1.41 -12.27 16.19
CA ASP A 93 2.66 -11.89 16.85
C ASP A 93 3.78 -11.53 15.85
N TRP A 94 3.80 -12.18 14.69
CA TRP A 94 4.72 -11.82 13.63
C TRP A 94 4.44 -10.42 13.05
N ALA A 95 3.16 -10.04 12.95
CA ALA A 95 2.80 -8.71 12.46
C ALA A 95 3.17 -7.64 13.46
N LYS A 96 2.93 -7.88 14.76
CA LYS A 96 3.40 -6.99 15.84
C LYS A 96 4.93 -6.81 15.79
N MET A 97 5.68 -7.88 15.56
CA MET A 97 7.15 -7.82 15.44
C MET A 97 7.60 -6.92 14.27
N LEU A 98 6.94 -6.99 13.11
CA LEU A 98 7.27 -6.14 11.97
C LEU A 98 6.79 -4.69 12.13
N LEU A 99 5.71 -4.46 12.88
CA LEU A 99 5.18 -3.11 13.16
C LEU A 99 5.98 -2.38 14.24
N ALA A 100 6.44 -3.07 15.27
CA ALA A 100 7.12 -2.49 16.44
C ALA A 100 8.23 -1.46 16.11
N PRO A 101 9.12 -1.65 15.12
CA PRO A 101 10.16 -0.65 14.82
C PRO A 101 9.65 0.62 14.10
N VAL A 102 8.45 0.61 13.53
CA VAL A 102 7.94 1.68 12.65
C VAL A 102 6.59 2.26 13.08
N GLU A 103 5.90 1.64 14.03
CA GLU A 103 4.65 2.13 14.60
C GLU A 103 4.83 3.55 15.16
N GLY A 104 3.90 4.45 14.79
CA GLY A 104 3.96 5.86 15.15
C GLY A 104 5.02 6.69 14.41
N ARG A 105 5.80 6.10 13.49
CA ARG A 105 6.87 6.80 12.73
C ARG A 105 6.55 6.95 11.25
N THR A 106 5.75 6.06 10.70
CA THR A 106 5.43 6.02 9.28
C THR A 106 3.96 5.77 9.03
N TYR A 107 3.50 6.11 7.83
CA TYR A 107 2.14 5.88 7.40
C TYR A 107 1.86 4.39 7.26
N ILE A 108 0.83 3.94 7.97
CA ILE A 108 0.32 2.57 7.93
C ILE A 108 -1.17 2.68 7.66
N GLU A 109 -1.69 1.89 6.73
CA GLU A 109 -3.11 1.85 6.41
C GLU A 109 -3.64 0.42 6.39
N THR A 110 -4.93 0.28 6.69
CA THR A 110 -5.64 -0.98 6.48
C THR A 110 -5.79 -1.24 4.98
N SER A 111 -5.42 -2.44 4.53
CA SER A 111 -5.52 -2.85 3.13
C SER A 111 -7.00 -2.94 2.67
N PRO A 112 -7.28 -3.02 1.36
CA PRO A 112 -8.67 -3.06 0.87
C PRO A 112 -9.48 -4.28 1.33
N SER A 113 -8.83 -5.39 1.73
CA SER A 113 -9.54 -6.57 2.27
C SER A 113 -10.00 -6.38 3.71
N GLY A 114 -9.39 -5.44 4.45
CA GLY A 114 -9.73 -5.15 5.85
C GLY A 114 -8.96 -5.98 6.87
N ASP A 115 -8.26 -7.04 6.45
CA ASP A 115 -7.53 -7.98 7.29
C ASP A 115 -6.01 -7.99 7.03
N GLY A 116 -5.51 -7.02 6.28
CA GLY A 116 -4.09 -6.77 6.05
C GLY A 116 -3.71 -5.32 6.28
N LEU A 117 -2.41 -5.04 6.27
CA LEU A 117 -1.84 -3.70 6.47
C LEU A 117 -0.81 -3.38 5.39
N HIS A 118 -0.80 -2.13 4.93
CA HIS A 118 0.31 -1.58 4.15
C HIS A 118 1.14 -0.66 5.05
N ILE A 119 2.44 -0.93 5.13
CA ILE A 119 3.43 -0.05 5.77
C ILE A 119 4.12 0.72 4.66
N TRP A 120 3.84 2.02 4.56
CA TRP A 120 4.41 2.92 3.57
C TRP A 120 5.68 3.56 4.10
N GLY A 121 6.63 3.87 3.21
CA GLY A 121 7.85 4.58 3.60
C GLY A 121 8.81 4.80 2.45
N ARG A 122 10.09 5.01 2.79
CA ARG A 122 11.18 5.24 1.86
C ARG A 122 12.13 4.05 1.82
N CYS A 123 12.65 3.70 0.65
CA CYS A 123 13.74 2.74 0.51
C CYS A 123 14.40 2.92 -0.87
N ALA A 124 15.72 2.69 -0.95
CA ALA A 124 16.42 2.67 -2.22
C ALA A 124 15.88 1.55 -3.14
N PRO A 125 15.98 1.72 -4.48
CA PRO A 125 15.54 0.69 -5.41
C PRO A 125 16.27 -0.64 -5.16
N ARG A 126 15.53 -1.72 -4.85
CA ARG A 126 16.07 -3.06 -4.65
C ARG A 126 15.09 -4.12 -5.12
N ALA A 127 15.54 -5.37 -5.21
CA ALA A 127 14.69 -6.49 -5.56
C ALA A 127 13.56 -6.65 -4.53
N GLY A 128 12.36 -6.98 -5.01
CA GLY A 128 11.22 -7.25 -4.15
C GLY A 128 11.46 -8.52 -3.32
N VAL A 129 11.07 -8.48 -2.05
CA VAL A 129 11.21 -9.60 -1.12
C VAL A 129 9.84 -10.15 -0.79
N ARG A 130 9.72 -11.48 -0.75
CA ARG A 130 8.50 -12.18 -0.34
C ARG A 130 8.86 -13.21 0.69
N ALA A 131 8.25 -13.13 1.86
CA ALA A 131 8.35 -14.13 2.91
C ALA A 131 6.98 -14.80 3.08
N ARG A 132 6.95 -16.14 3.05
CA ARG A 132 5.74 -16.95 3.17
C ARG A 132 6.04 -18.11 4.12
N GLY A 133 5.18 -18.35 5.11
CA GLY A 133 5.34 -19.40 6.11
C GLY A 133 5.05 -18.89 7.50
N LEU A 134 6.08 -18.70 8.32
CA LEU A 134 5.96 -18.10 9.65
C LEU A 134 5.39 -16.67 9.60
N VAL A 135 5.68 -15.95 8.51
CA VAL A 135 5.16 -14.62 8.22
C VAL A 135 4.57 -14.59 6.82
N THR A 136 3.70 -13.61 6.58
CA THR A 136 3.11 -13.38 5.25
C THR A 136 3.33 -11.92 4.88
N ALA A 137 4.50 -11.62 4.33
CA ALA A 137 4.92 -10.25 4.03
C ALA A 137 5.55 -10.13 2.64
N GLU A 138 5.25 -9.05 1.93
CA GLU A 138 5.93 -8.68 0.68
C GLU A 138 6.45 -7.24 0.74
N ALA A 139 7.73 -7.03 0.42
CA ALA A 139 8.37 -5.72 0.45
C ALA A 139 8.79 -5.29 -0.96
N TYR A 140 8.40 -4.09 -1.38
CA TYR A 140 8.71 -3.54 -2.70
C TYR A 140 9.12 -2.07 -2.64
N SER A 141 10.15 -1.69 -3.40
CA SER A 141 10.56 -0.30 -3.59
C SER A 141 10.53 0.17 -5.05
N ARG A 142 10.14 -0.72 -5.99
CA ARG A 142 10.06 -0.45 -7.43
C ARG A 142 9.18 -1.49 -8.15
N ASP A 143 8.84 -1.20 -9.40
CA ASP A 143 8.22 -2.11 -10.39
C ASP A 143 6.86 -2.73 -9.99
N ARG A 144 6.27 -2.25 -8.89
CA ARG A 144 4.95 -2.62 -8.41
C ARG A 144 4.13 -1.36 -8.20
N TYR A 145 2.81 -1.54 -8.19
CA TYR A 145 1.92 -0.56 -7.60
C TYR A 145 1.29 -1.18 -6.36
N MET A 146 0.87 -0.36 -5.42
CA MET A 146 0.08 -0.79 -4.27
C MET A 146 -1.26 -0.10 -4.29
N THR A 147 -2.30 -0.80 -3.85
CA THR A 147 -3.60 -0.17 -3.60
C THR A 147 -3.49 0.76 -2.41
N VAL A 148 -4.16 1.91 -2.46
CA VAL A 148 -4.21 2.89 -1.38
C VAL A 148 -5.64 2.99 -0.89
N THR A 149 -5.87 2.84 0.41
CA THR A 149 -7.20 2.98 1.01
C THR A 149 -7.42 4.33 1.65
N GLY A 150 -6.35 5.01 2.07
CA GLY A 150 -6.44 6.26 2.82
C GLY A 150 -7.06 6.05 4.20
N ARG A 151 -7.05 4.81 4.74
CA ARG A 151 -7.60 4.45 6.04
C ARG A 151 -6.45 4.21 7.02
N PRO A 152 -6.00 5.23 7.77
CA PRO A 152 -4.89 5.07 8.70
C PRO A 152 -5.19 3.95 9.69
N TRP A 153 -4.20 3.11 9.92
CA TRP A 153 -4.23 2.15 10.99
C TRP A 153 -4.01 2.89 12.32
N HIS A 154 -5.03 2.93 13.16
CA HIS A 154 -5.06 3.73 14.40
C HIS A 154 -4.72 5.21 14.15
N HIS A 155 -3.67 5.71 14.82
CA HIS A 155 -3.19 7.09 14.75
C HIS A 155 -1.89 7.21 13.93
N ALA A 156 -1.70 6.34 12.93
CA ALA A 156 -0.52 6.39 12.07
C ALA A 156 -0.29 7.80 11.50
N PRO A 157 0.94 8.35 11.59
CA PRO A 157 1.23 9.67 11.08
C PRO A 157 1.20 9.70 9.55
N ALA A 158 0.94 10.87 8.97
CA ALA A 158 1.02 11.11 7.53
C ALA A 158 2.48 11.39 7.06
N THR A 159 3.45 10.60 7.56
CA THR A 159 4.88 10.72 7.25
C THR A 159 5.44 9.42 6.68
N LEU A 160 6.60 9.47 6.03
CA LEU A 160 7.28 8.31 5.47
C LEU A 160 8.64 8.13 6.15
N ALA A 161 8.82 7.04 6.89
CA ALA A 161 10.10 6.66 7.48
C ALA A 161 10.94 5.81 6.51
N ASP A 162 12.24 5.65 6.79
CA ASP A 162 13.10 4.70 6.08
C ASP A 162 12.75 3.26 6.47
N LEU A 163 12.42 2.43 5.48
CA LEU A 163 12.04 1.03 5.63
C LEU A 163 13.20 0.06 5.36
N THR A 164 14.41 0.53 5.08
CA THR A 164 15.55 -0.32 4.69
C THR A 164 15.79 -1.44 5.69
N PHE A 165 15.75 -1.13 7.00
CA PHE A 165 15.87 -2.13 8.05
C PHE A 165 14.79 -3.23 7.97
N LEU A 166 13.53 -2.86 7.72
CA LEU A 166 12.45 -3.84 7.60
C LEU A 166 12.57 -4.70 6.35
N PHE A 167 13.09 -4.16 5.25
CA PHE A 167 13.41 -4.96 4.07
C PHE A 167 14.43 -6.05 4.43
N ASP A 168 15.49 -5.71 5.15
CA ASP A 168 16.53 -6.66 5.55
C ASP A 168 16.00 -7.72 6.54
N VAL A 169 15.09 -7.32 7.44
CA VAL A 169 14.41 -8.27 8.34
C VAL A 169 13.56 -9.26 7.55
N ILE A 170 12.71 -8.78 6.64
CA ILE A 170 11.83 -9.64 5.83
C ILE A 170 12.65 -10.57 4.93
N GLU A 171 13.78 -10.11 4.40
CA GLU A 171 14.69 -10.92 3.59
C GLU A 171 15.25 -12.12 4.36
N ARG A 172 15.52 -11.96 5.66
CA ARG A 172 15.96 -13.06 6.55
C ARG A 172 14.83 -14.01 6.96
N LEU A 173 13.58 -13.59 6.81
CA LEU A 173 12.38 -14.38 7.15
C LEU A 173 11.80 -15.13 5.94
N ARG A 174 12.41 -14.99 4.75
CA ARG A 174 11.97 -15.60 3.49
C ARG A 174 12.02 -17.13 3.52
#